data_AF-A0A0A2JVR6-F1
#
_entry.id   AF-A0A0A2JVR6-F1
#
_cell.length_a   1.000
_cell.length_b   1.000
_cell.length_c   1.000
_cell.angle_alpha   90.00
_cell.angle_beta   90.00
_cell.angle_gamma   90.00
#
_symmetry.space_group_name_H-M   'P 1'
#
loop_
_entity.id
_entity.type
_entity.pdbx_description
1 polymer ?
#
loop_
_entity_poly.entity_id
_entity_poly.type
_entity_poly.pdbx_seq_one_letter_code
_entity_poly.pdbx_strand_id
1 'polypeptide(L)'
;MNQLLSFLTLASVAYATSLGSACTVSRIRDSLPENNYILGVTFGHDSVTANAVYNSSHSDGTFFPDATIDFCNVTFSYTHSGLDQTVIVGYYLPAPGNFKNRFLATGGGAYAIQSGSMSAPGGVMYGAASGFTDGGFGSMDTDFDEVFLLSNGTINWPIVYMFGYQAIKEMTIIGKQLTRNFYDVSNSTKVYSYYQGCSEGGREGWSQGQRAGEEYDGLIIGAPAFRYGQQQANHLYSNIVEKTLDYYPPPCELEKIMNETISACDPLDGRNDGVVSRSDLCQLQFNMSSIIGQSYYCAASTASSLGLGFGKRQAASAEPAQNGTVSAEGVAVAQKIVDGLFDSKGRRGYISYQMGADFNDAQTAYNSTTDEWELSIASSGGEWVSRFLDLKDEDNISTLEGVTYDTLVGWMKEGMTRYMDSLQTTLPDLTTFHENGGKVIHYHGEQDSSIPTGSSVHYYDSVRQTMYPGKSYNASNNELQEWYRLFLVPGAAHCASNSAQPNGPFPQTNFEVMARWVEQGIVPQTLNATVLSGDNKGSNEQICAWHLRPYWKDSGKTLTCEYDQASIDTFTYSFDAYKTPLY
;
A
#
# COMPACT_ATOMS: atom_id res chain seq x y z
N MET A 1 -49.75 -23.81 56.12
CA MET A 1 -50.51 -23.04 55.11
C MET A 1 -49.47 -22.40 54.19
N ASN A 2 -49.30 -22.98 53.00
CA ASN A 2 -48.31 -22.57 52.00
C ASN A 2 -48.64 -21.17 51.46
N GLN A 3 -47.66 -20.26 51.45
CA GLN A 3 -47.65 -19.14 50.51
C GLN A 3 -46.66 -19.48 49.40
N LEU A 4 -47.19 -19.71 48.20
CA LEU A 4 -46.41 -19.84 46.97
C LEU A 4 -45.79 -18.49 46.61
N LEU A 5 -44.46 -18.44 46.54
CA LEU A 5 -43.72 -17.45 45.79
C LEU A 5 -43.70 -17.87 44.32
N SER A 6 -44.39 -17.12 43.46
CA SER A 6 -44.30 -17.25 42.02
C SER A 6 -43.01 -16.57 41.54
N PHE A 7 -42.00 -17.37 41.20
CA PHE A 7 -40.88 -16.92 40.37
C PHE A 7 -41.35 -16.83 38.91
N LEU A 8 -41.57 -15.61 38.43
CA LEU A 8 -41.66 -15.33 36.99
C LEU A 8 -40.23 -15.31 36.44
N THR A 9 -39.79 -16.45 35.89
CA THR A 9 -38.63 -16.48 35.00
C THR A 9 -39.03 -15.84 33.67
N LEU A 10 -38.69 -14.57 33.49
CA LEU A 10 -38.61 -13.95 32.16
C LEU A 10 -37.47 -14.64 31.42
N ALA A 11 -37.80 -15.71 30.70
CA ALA A 11 -36.93 -16.22 29.64
C ALA A 11 -36.89 -15.15 28.55
N SER A 12 -35.84 -14.33 28.54
CA SER A 12 -35.50 -13.52 27.38
C SER A 12 -35.12 -14.49 26.26
N VAL A 13 -36.09 -14.82 25.42
CA VAL A 13 -35.83 -15.42 24.12
C VAL A 13 -35.16 -14.31 23.30
N ALA A 14 -33.84 -14.20 23.40
CA ALA A 14 -33.06 -13.39 22.48
C ALA A 14 -33.18 -14.07 21.12
N TYR A 15 -34.14 -13.63 20.31
CA TYR A 15 -34.17 -13.98 18.89
C TYR A 15 -32.89 -13.41 18.30
N ALA A 16 -31.92 -14.28 18.01
CA ALA A 16 -30.75 -13.89 17.23
C ALA A 16 -31.26 -13.31 15.91
N THR A 17 -31.10 -12.00 15.73
CA THR A 17 -31.59 -11.28 14.56
C THR A 17 -30.88 -11.85 13.33
N SER A 18 -31.63 -12.47 12.43
CA SER A 18 -31.06 -13.00 11.19
C SER A 18 -30.53 -11.87 10.31
N LEU A 19 -29.53 -12.14 9.48
CA LEU A 19 -28.98 -11.16 8.54
C LEU A 19 -30.09 -10.56 7.65
N GLY A 20 -30.98 -11.39 7.12
CA GLY A 20 -32.08 -10.93 6.26
C GLY A 20 -33.08 -10.03 6.97
N SER A 21 -33.37 -10.28 8.24
CA SER A 21 -34.25 -9.39 9.04
C SER A 21 -33.57 -8.08 9.47
N ALA A 22 -32.25 -8.08 9.62
CA ALA A 22 -31.49 -6.90 10.02
C ALA A 22 -31.13 -6.01 8.82
N CYS A 23 -30.79 -6.61 7.68
CA CYS A 23 -30.35 -5.93 6.46
C CYS A 23 -31.54 -5.38 5.67
N THR A 24 -32.12 -4.27 6.15
CA THR A 24 -33.23 -3.59 5.48
C THR A 24 -32.93 -2.10 5.35
N VAL A 25 -33.45 -1.47 4.29
CA VAL A 25 -33.31 -0.02 4.07
C VAL A 25 -33.82 0.78 5.27
N SER A 26 -34.93 0.37 5.88
CA SER A 26 -35.47 1.05 7.09
C SER A 26 -34.49 0.97 8.25
N ARG A 27 -33.97 -0.23 8.57
CA ARG A 27 -33.03 -0.39 9.68
C ARG A 27 -31.75 0.42 9.45
N ILE A 28 -31.23 0.47 8.23
CA ILE A 28 -30.06 1.30 7.92
C ILE A 28 -30.38 2.79 8.10
N ARG A 29 -31.50 3.28 7.55
CA ARG A 29 -31.93 4.68 7.71
C ARG A 29 -32.06 5.09 9.18
N ASP A 30 -32.65 4.23 10.01
CA ASP A 30 -32.80 4.44 11.45
C ASP A 30 -31.47 4.35 12.21
N SER A 31 -30.45 3.73 11.60
CA SER A 31 -29.11 3.58 12.20
C SER A 31 -28.13 4.68 11.75
N LEU A 32 -28.49 5.50 10.76
CA LEU A 32 -27.63 6.61 10.34
C LEU A 32 -27.44 7.63 11.49
N PRO A 33 -26.27 8.29 11.58
CA PRO A 33 -26.11 9.42 12.49
C PRO A 33 -27.08 10.55 12.14
N GLU A 34 -27.35 11.43 13.11
CA GLU A 34 -28.14 12.64 12.85
C GLU A 34 -27.39 13.59 11.89
N ASN A 35 -28.13 14.37 11.09
CA ASN A 35 -27.51 15.43 10.29
C ASN A 35 -26.68 16.36 11.16
N ASN A 36 -25.58 16.85 10.61
CA ASN A 36 -24.60 17.67 11.32
C ASN A 36 -23.85 16.94 12.47
N TYR A 37 -23.90 15.60 12.53
CA TYR A 37 -23.02 14.79 13.39
C TYR A 37 -21.54 15.06 13.10
N ILE A 38 -21.21 15.18 11.81
CA ILE A 38 -20.03 15.90 11.35
C ILE A 38 -20.51 17.28 10.89
N LEU A 39 -19.85 18.35 11.33
CA LEU A 39 -20.27 19.72 11.03
C LEU A 39 -20.42 19.94 9.52
N GLY A 40 -21.60 20.40 9.08
CA GLY A 40 -21.91 20.67 7.69
C GLY A 40 -22.33 19.45 6.87
N VAL A 41 -22.27 18.23 7.41
CA VAL A 41 -22.65 17.00 6.69
C VAL A 41 -24.16 16.71 6.82
N THR A 42 -24.80 16.43 5.68
CA THR A 42 -26.22 16.01 5.61
C THR A 42 -26.34 14.68 4.89
N PHE A 43 -27.03 13.71 5.49
CA PHE A 43 -27.19 12.36 4.95
C PHE A 43 -28.36 12.27 3.97
N GLY A 44 -28.12 11.67 2.81
CA GLY A 44 -29.14 11.37 1.81
C GLY A 44 -29.94 10.13 2.20
N HIS A 45 -30.91 10.25 3.11
CA HIS A 45 -31.73 9.11 3.55
C HIS A 45 -32.43 8.38 2.39
N ASP A 46 -32.81 9.09 1.33
CA ASP A 46 -33.44 8.50 0.15
C ASP A 46 -32.48 7.68 -0.72
N SER A 47 -31.16 7.90 -0.58
CA SER A 47 -30.12 7.17 -1.33
C SER A 47 -29.72 5.83 -0.71
N VAL A 48 -30.26 5.48 0.47
CA VAL A 48 -29.90 4.26 1.19
C VAL A 48 -30.30 3.00 0.42
N THR A 49 -29.32 2.13 0.19
CA THR A 49 -29.51 0.75 -0.26
C THR A 49 -29.04 -0.23 0.82
N ALA A 50 -29.66 -1.41 0.87
CA ALA A 50 -29.28 -2.48 1.79
C ALA A 50 -29.63 -3.84 1.16
N ASN A 51 -28.64 -4.69 0.95
CA ASN A 51 -28.80 -5.99 0.31
C ASN A 51 -28.09 -7.07 1.11
N ALA A 52 -28.83 -8.08 1.58
CA ALA A 52 -28.23 -9.23 2.27
C ALA A 52 -27.55 -10.13 1.24
N VAL A 53 -26.27 -10.42 1.45
CA VAL A 53 -25.45 -11.32 0.65
C VAL A 53 -25.10 -12.53 1.49
N TYR A 54 -25.30 -13.73 0.94
CA TYR A 54 -25.04 -15.00 1.62
C TYR A 54 -24.05 -15.84 0.83
N ASN A 55 -23.22 -16.59 1.54
CA ASN A 55 -22.24 -17.52 0.99
C ASN A 55 -21.34 -16.87 -0.09
N SER A 56 -20.91 -15.62 0.14
CA SER A 56 -19.97 -14.96 -0.75
C SER A 56 -18.58 -15.56 -0.53
N SER A 57 -18.10 -16.33 -1.49
CA SER A 57 -16.78 -16.94 -1.44
C SER A 57 -15.72 -16.02 -2.06
N HIS A 58 -14.63 -15.85 -1.33
CA HIS A 58 -13.44 -15.14 -1.73
C HIS A 58 -12.26 -16.10 -1.58
N SER A 59 -11.48 -16.28 -2.63
CA SER A 59 -10.32 -17.19 -2.65
C SER A 59 -9.14 -16.55 -3.32
N ASP A 60 -7.94 -17.09 -3.07
CA ASP A 60 -6.67 -16.67 -3.66
C ASP A 60 -6.34 -15.18 -3.43
N GLY A 61 -6.89 -14.59 -2.36
CA GLY A 61 -6.68 -13.18 -2.02
C GLY A 61 -5.30 -12.91 -1.42
N THR A 62 -4.63 -11.82 -1.81
CA THR A 62 -3.30 -11.50 -1.26
C THR A 62 -3.36 -10.86 0.13
N PHE A 63 -4.43 -10.12 0.43
CA PHE A 63 -4.54 -9.33 1.67
C PHE A 63 -5.35 -9.99 2.80
N PHE A 64 -6.01 -11.11 2.50
CA PHE A 64 -6.73 -11.91 3.48
C PHE A 64 -6.87 -13.36 2.97
N PRO A 65 -6.93 -14.36 3.87
CA PRO A 65 -7.10 -15.76 3.48
C PRO A 65 -8.44 -16.04 2.82
N ASP A 66 -8.55 -17.18 2.16
CA ASP A 66 -9.81 -17.70 1.63
C ASP A 66 -10.92 -17.68 2.70
N ALA A 67 -12.07 -17.13 2.34
CA ALA A 67 -13.19 -16.94 3.25
C ALA A 67 -14.52 -17.10 2.52
N THR A 68 -15.52 -17.61 3.23
CA THR A 68 -16.93 -17.52 2.81
C THR A 68 -17.67 -16.72 3.87
N ILE A 69 -18.28 -15.61 3.45
CA ILE A 69 -18.86 -14.61 4.36
C ILE A 69 -20.32 -14.28 4.01
N ASP A 70 -21.06 -13.93 5.07
CA ASP A 70 -22.41 -13.41 5.01
C ASP A 70 -22.42 -11.97 5.52
N PHE A 71 -22.96 -11.03 4.75
CA PHE A 71 -22.95 -9.61 5.10
C PHE A 71 -24.13 -8.84 4.50
N CYS A 72 -24.43 -7.69 5.10
CA CYS A 72 -25.32 -6.69 4.52
C CYS A 72 -24.46 -5.71 3.72
N ASN A 73 -24.66 -5.66 2.41
CA ASN A 73 -24.07 -4.66 1.53
C ASN A 73 -24.93 -3.40 1.58
N VAL A 74 -24.37 -2.32 2.11
CA VAL A 74 -25.04 -1.04 2.34
C VAL A 74 -24.34 0.04 1.54
N THR A 75 -25.10 0.90 0.85
CA THR A 75 -24.57 2.15 0.31
C THR A 75 -25.52 3.30 0.61
N PHE A 76 -24.97 4.49 0.78
CA PHE A 76 -25.73 5.74 0.84
C PHE A 76 -24.80 6.92 0.54
N SER A 77 -25.38 8.10 0.42
CA SER A 77 -24.65 9.33 0.16
C SER A 77 -24.79 10.36 1.27
N TYR A 78 -23.86 11.30 1.31
CA TYR A 78 -23.94 12.53 2.09
C TYR A 78 -23.43 13.72 1.28
N THR A 79 -23.72 14.92 1.75
CA THR A 79 -23.33 16.19 1.14
C THR A 79 -22.75 17.13 2.19
N HIS A 80 -21.89 18.06 1.76
CA HIS A 80 -21.40 19.15 2.60
C HIS A 80 -22.16 20.44 2.31
N SER A 81 -22.58 21.13 3.37
CA SER A 81 -23.33 22.38 3.28
C SER A 81 -22.55 23.44 2.49
N GLY A 82 -23.15 23.93 1.40
CA GLY A 82 -22.55 24.96 0.56
C GLY A 82 -21.62 24.45 -0.55
N LEU A 83 -21.46 23.13 -0.69
CA LEU A 83 -20.75 22.49 -1.81
C LEU A 83 -21.74 21.73 -2.69
N ASP A 84 -21.54 21.79 -4.02
CA ASP A 84 -22.28 20.98 -4.99
C ASP A 84 -21.53 19.66 -5.23
N GLN A 85 -21.40 18.87 -4.17
CA GLN A 85 -20.70 17.60 -4.16
C GLN A 85 -21.53 16.57 -3.39
N THR A 86 -21.66 15.37 -3.97
CA THR A 86 -22.25 14.20 -3.31
C THR A 86 -21.15 13.18 -3.08
N VAL A 87 -21.04 12.68 -1.86
CA VAL A 87 -20.08 11.63 -1.48
C VAL A 87 -20.84 10.35 -1.19
N ILE A 88 -20.41 9.24 -1.77
CA ILE A 88 -20.99 7.92 -1.58
C ILE A 88 -20.09 7.13 -0.61
N VAL A 89 -20.73 6.48 0.35
CA VAL A 89 -20.09 5.53 1.26
C VAL A 89 -20.74 4.16 1.12
N GLY A 90 -19.92 3.14 1.20
CA GLY A 90 -20.32 1.74 1.21
C GLY A 90 -19.85 1.05 2.48
N TYR A 91 -20.68 0.14 3.01
CA TYR A 91 -20.35 -0.67 4.18
C TYR A 91 -20.76 -2.12 3.98
N TYR A 92 -19.85 -3.05 4.27
CA TYR A 92 -20.18 -4.46 4.46
C TYR A 92 -20.32 -4.73 5.95
N LEU A 93 -21.55 -4.99 6.39
CA LEU A 93 -21.87 -5.26 7.79
C LEU A 93 -21.99 -6.78 7.99
N PRO A 94 -21.14 -7.45 8.79
CA PRO A 94 -21.24 -8.89 9.03
C PRO A 94 -22.61 -9.29 9.59
N ALA A 95 -23.01 -10.55 9.38
CA ALA A 95 -24.19 -11.09 10.06
C ALA A 95 -24.15 -10.79 11.59
N PRO A 96 -25.26 -10.41 12.24
CA PRO A 96 -25.25 -9.99 13.65
C PRO A 96 -24.56 -10.97 14.62
N GLY A 97 -24.68 -12.28 14.41
CA GLY A 97 -24.01 -13.30 15.21
C GLY A 97 -22.48 -13.35 15.03
N ASN A 98 -21.95 -12.79 13.95
CA ASN A 98 -20.52 -12.80 13.60
C ASN A 98 -19.82 -11.49 13.95
N PHE A 99 -20.55 -10.40 14.22
CA PHE A 99 -19.97 -9.12 14.58
C PHE A 99 -19.18 -9.20 15.91
N LYS A 100 -17.99 -8.61 15.93
CA LYS A 100 -17.04 -8.66 17.07
C LYS A 100 -16.75 -7.29 17.69
N ASN A 101 -17.63 -6.31 17.53
CA ASN A 101 -17.38 -4.92 17.94
C ASN A 101 -16.16 -4.31 17.24
N ARG A 102 -15.97 -4.64 15.96
CA ARG A 102 -14.85 -4.16 15.14
C ARG A 102 -15.37 -3.36 13.96
N PHE A 103 -14.65 -2.30 13.61
CA PHE A 103 -14.84 -1.52 12.39
C PHE A 103 -13.51 -1.52 11.63
N LEU A 104 -13.56 -1.65 10.31
CA LEU A 104 -12.41 -1.57 9.42
C LEU A 104 -12.67 -0.51 8.35
N ALA A 105 -11.85 0.52 8.31
CA ALA A 105 -11.74 1.38 7.13
C ALA A 105 -10.78 0.73 6.12
N THR A 106 -11.15 0.73 4.84
CA THR A 106 -10.27 0.30 3.75
C THR A 106 -9.91 1.47 2.86
N GLY A 107 -8.74 1.39 2.23
CA GLY A 107 -8.26 2.35 1.24
C GLY A 107 -8.34 1.85 -0.20
N GLY A 108 -7.66 2.58 -1.08
CA GLY A 108 -7.57 2.31 -2.50
C GLY A 108 -6.17 1.95 -3.02
N GLY A 109 -5.94 2.27 -4.29
CA GLY A 109 -4.74 1.93 -5.05
C GLY A 109 -4.55 2.89 -6.22
N ALA A 110 -3.31 3.33 -6.48
CA ALA A 110 -3.01 4.38 -7.45
C ALA A 110 -3.87 5.64 -7.30
N TYR A 111 -4.80 5.91 -8.22
CA TYR A 111 -5.71 7.06 -8.16
C TYR A 111 -7.11 6.69 -7.66
N ALA A 112 -7.41 5.40 -7.46
CA ALA A 112 -8.63 4.96 -6.79
C ALA A 112 -8.49 5.17 -5.29
N ILE A 113 -9.48 5.80 -4.65
CA ILE A 113 -9.53 5.99 -3.18
C ILE A 113 -10.08 4.74 -2.44
N GLN A 114 -10.55 3.75 -3.18
CA GLN A 114 -11.21 2.56 -2.63
C GLN A 114 -10.98 1.31 -3.48
N SER A 115 -11.10 0.14 -2.86
CA SER A 115 -11.03 -1.18 -3.53
C SER A 115 -12.26 -2.06 -3.26
N GLY A 116 -13.28 -1.55 -2.58
CA GLY A 116 -14.61 -2.15 -2.42
C GLY A 116 -14.59 -3.65 -2.11
N SER A 117 -15.12 -4.45 -3.05
CA SER A 117 -15.24 -5.90 -2.95
C SER A 117 -13.90 -6.65 -2.85
N MET A 118 -12.78 -6.02 -3.19
CA MET A 118 -11.43 -6.59 -3.06
C MET A 118 -10.84 -6.40 -1.66
N SER A 119 -11.35 -5.50 -0.82
CA SER A 119 -10.75 -5.21 0.50
C SER A 119 -11.74 -5.33 1.66
N ALA A 120 -13.00 -4.92 1.47
CA ALA A 120 -14.03 -4.99 2.51
C ALA A 120 -14.25 -6.42 3.08
N PRO A 121 -14.19 -7.53 2.30
CA PRO A 121 -14.30 -8.88 2.87
C PRO A 121 -13.26 -9.20 3.95
N GLY A 122 -12.07 -8.61 3.85
CA GLY A 122 -10.97 -8.81 4.79
C GLY A 122 -11.31 -8.41 6.22
N GLY A 123 -12.19 -7.42 6.45
CA GLY A 123 -12.69 -7.12 7.79
C GLY A 123 -13.87 -7.97 8.20
N VAL A 124 -14.81 -8.23 7.27
CA VAL A 124 -16.03 -9.00 7.54
C VAL A 124 -15.73 -10.41 8.05
N MET A 125 -14.74 -11.09 7.46
CA MET A 125 -14.34 -12.44 7.89
C MET A 125 -13.83 -12.49 9.34
N TYR A 126 -13.32 -11.36 9.85
CA TYR A 126 -12.89 -11.20 11.24
C TYR A 126 -13.94 -10.49 12.11
N GLY A 127 -15.19 -10.42 11.65
CA GLY A 127 -16.31 -9.86 12.38
C GLY A 127 -16.31 -8.34 12.47
N ALA A 128 -15.64 -7.65 11.54
CA ALA A 128 -15.64 -6.19 11.44
C ALA A 128 -16.65 -5.69 10.40
N ALA A 129 -17.38 -4.63 10.74
CA ALA A 129 -18.05 -3.81 9.74
C ALA A 129 -16.98 -3.08 8.91
N SER A 130 -17.01 -3.20 7.59
CA SER A 130 -15.94 -2.72 6.72
C SER A 130 -16.43 -1.60 5.79
N GLY A 131 -15.76 -0.46 5.77
CA GLY A 131 -16.20 0.76 5.06
C GLY A 131 -15.26 1.20 3.93
N PHE A 132 -15.86 1.75 2.87
CA PHE A 132 -15.20 2.34 1.70
C PHE A 132 -16.00 3.55 1.18
N THR A 133 -15.40 4.40 0.35
CA THR A 133 -16.03 5.64 -0.16
C THR A 133 -15.56 5.97 -1.57
N ASP A 134 -16.35 6.71 -2.35
CA ASP A 134 -15.94 7.23 -3.65
C ASP A 134 -15.17 8.56 -3.57
N GLY A 135 -14.97 9.13 -2.37
CA GLY A 135 -14.33 10.44 -2.21
C GLY A 135 -15.13 11.62 -2.76
N GLY A 136 -16.37 11.39 -3.19
CA GLY A 136 -17.20 12.35 -3.91
C GLY A 136 -16.71 12.60 -5.33
N PHE A 137 -16.11 11.59 -5.96
CA PHE A 137 -15.66 11.63 -7.36
C PHE A 137 -16.82 11.41 -8.35
N GLY A 138 -18.01 11.06 -7.83
CA GLY A 138 -19.26 10.96 -8.59
C GLY A 138 -19.72 9.52 -8.80
N SER A 139 -18.81 8.55 -8.72
CA SER A 139 -19.13 7.13 -8.68
C SER A 139 -18.02 6.33 -7.99
N MET A 140 -18.33 5.12 -7.55
CA MET A 140 -17.33 4.20 -6.98
C MET A 140 -16.27 3.75 -8.00
N ASP A 141 -16.51 3.95 -9.30
CA ASP A 141 -15.60 3.53 -10.38
C ASP A 141 -14.81 4.72 -10.98
N THR A 142 -14.94 5.92 -10.42
CA THR A 142 -14.23 7.12 -10.87
C THR A 142 -12.97 7.30 -10.04
N ASP A 143 -11.84 7.53 -10.70
CA ASP A 143 -10.54 7.74 -10.06
C ASP A 143 -10.20 9.23 -9.91
N PHE A 144 -9.25 9.52 -9.02
CA PHE A 144 -8.85 10.88 -8.65
C PHE A 144 -8.33 11.71 -9.83
N ASP A 145 -7.57 11.12 -10.75
CA ASP A 145 -7.00 11.76 -11.95
C ASP A 145 -8.09 12.29 -12.90
N GLU A 146 -9.24 11.61 -12.98
CA GLU A 146 -10.38 12.03 -13.82
C GLU A 146 -11.08 13.29 -13.30
N VAL A 147 -11.04 13.53 -11.98
CA VAL A 147 -11.75 14.63 -11.31
C VAL A 147 -10.82 15.68 -10.69
N PHE A 148 -9.50 15.50 -10.83
CA PHE A 148 -8.48 16.37 -10.28
C PHE A 148 -8.46 17.77 -10.93
N LEU A 149 -8.62 17.86 -12.26
CA LEU A 149 -8.65 19.13 -12.99
C LEU A 149 -10.09 19.60 -13.22
N LEU A 150 -10.31 20.89 -12.98
CA LEU A 150 -11.52 21.57 -13.43
C LEU A 150 -11.39 21.94 -14.91
N SER A 151 -12.52 22.05 -15.59
CA SER A 151 -12.59 22.46 -17.02
C SER A 151 -12.02 23.85 -17.31
N ASN A 152 -11.78 24.66 -16.28
CA ASN A 152 -11.10 25.96 -16.39
C ASN A 152 -9.56 25.87 -16.28
N GLY A 153 -8.99 24.66 -16.22
CA GLY A 153 -7.54 24.41 -16.15
C GLY A 153 -6.93 24.61 -14.75
N THR A 154 -7.75 24.58 -13.69
CA THR A 154 -7.27 24.73 -12.30
C THR A 154 -7.51 23.47 -11.49
N ILE A 155 -6.76 23.31 -10.40
CA ILE A 155 -6.88 22.17 -9.50
C ILE A 155 -8.22 22.21 -8.77
N ASN A 156 -8.92 21.08 -8.75
CA ASN A 156 -10.11 20.86 -7.93
C ASN A 156 -9.72 20.55 -6.47
N TRP A 157 -9.29 21.58 -5.73
CA TRP A 157 -8.80 21.41 -4.36
C TRP A 157 -9.75 20.68 -3.38
N PRO A 158 -11.08 20.89 -3.41
CA PRO A 158 -12.00 20.09 -2.61
C PRO A 158 -11.81 18.58 -2.83
N ILE A 159 -11.71 18.13 -4.08
CA ILE A 159 -11.47 16.73 -4.42
C ILE A 159 -10.08 16.26 -3.96
N VAL A 160 -9.07 17.11 -4.07
CA VAL A 160 -7.71 16.83 -3.55
C VAL A 160 -7.73 16.59 -2.04
N TYR A 161 -8.51 17.35 -1.27
CA TYR A 161 -8.65 17.13 0.18
C TYR A 161 -9.44 15.87 0.50
N MET A 162 -10.49 15.58 -0.28
CA MET A 162 -11.25 14.35 -0.16
C MET A 162 -10.38 13.10 -0.36
N PHE A 163 -9.56 13.09 -1.43
CA PHE A 163 -8.57 12.05 -1.68
C PHE A 163 -7.46 12.01 -0.61
N GLY A 164 -6.92 13.18 -0.27
CA GLY A 164 -5.75 13.29 0.60
C GLY A 164 -6.00 12.77 2.01
N TYR A 165 -7.14 13.10 2.62
CA TYR A 165 -7.42 12.75 4.02
C TYR A 165 -8.88 12.76 4.44
N GLN A 166 -9.73 13.59 3.81
CA GLN A 166 -11.04 13.94 4.37
C GLN A 166 -12.08 12.83 4.19
N ALA A 167 -12.18 12.22 3.00
CA ALA A 167 -13.25 11.27 2.72
C ALA A 167 -13.18 10.02 3.60
N ILE A 168 -11.97 9.46 3.78
CA ILE A 168 -11.76 8.27 4.61
C ILE A 168 -12.00 8.59 6.10
N LYS A 169 -11.62 9.78 6.57
CA LYS A 169 -11.90 10.24 7.94
C LYS A 169 -13.41 10.30 8.18
N GLU A 170 -14.15 10.95 7.29
CA GLU A 170 -15.60 11.10 7.39
C GLU A 170 -16.30 9.74 7.29
N MET A 171 -15.92 8.90 6.32
CA MET A 171 -16.42 7.53 6.16
C MET A 171 -16.17 6.68 7.42
N THR A 172 -15.04 6.86 8.09
CA THR A 172 -14.72 6.16 9.35
C THR A 172 -15.61 6.63 10.50
N ILE A 173 -15.75 7.94 10.71
CA ILE A 173 -16.59 8.52 11.77
C ILE A 173 -18.05 8.11 11.58
N ILE A 174 -18.57 8.21 10.36
CA ILE A 174 -19.92 7.80 10.00
C ILE A 174 -20.09 6.30 10.22
N GLY A 175 -19.15 5.49 9.71
CA GLY A 175 -19.19 4.04 9.76
C GLY A 175 -19.17 3.48 11.17
N LYS A 176 -18.35 4.05 12.07
CA LYS A 176 -18.32 3.69 13.50
C LYS A 176 -19.65 3.95 14.17
N GLN A 177 -20.26 5.11 13.90
CA GLN A 177 -21.55 5.46 14.51
C GLN A 177 -22.70 4.64 13.93
N LEU A 178 -22.72 4.41 12.60
CA LEU A 178 -23.66 3.50 11.94
C LEU A 178 -23.55 2.09 12.52
N THR A 179 -22.33 1.56 12.65
CA THR A 179 -22.06 0.23 13.22
C THR A 179 -22.59 0.13 14.64
N ARG A 180 -22.33 1.15 15.47
CA ARG A 180 -22.84 1.22 16.84
C ARG A 180 -24.37 1.13 16.88
N ASN A 181 -25.04 1.94 16.07
CA ASN A 181 -26.50 1.97 16.03
C ASN A 181 -27.10 0.67 15.46
N PHE A 182 -26.53 0.16 14.37
CA PHE A 182 -27.04 -1.02 13.67
C PHE A 182 -27.01 -2.29 14.53
N TYR A 183 -25.94 -2.47 15.32
CA TYR A 183 -25.77 -3.62 16.21
C TYR A 183 -26.17 -3.33 17.67
N ASP A 184 -26.83 -2.20 17.94
CA ASP A 184 -27.26 -1.79 19.29
C ASP A 184 -26.13 -1.81 20.33
N VAL A 185 -24.92 -1.40 19.93
CA VAL A 185 -23.73 -1.39 20.81
C VAL A 185 -23.86 -0.27 21.83
N SER A 186 -23.87 -0.62 23.13
CA SER A 186 -23.99 0.36 24.22
C SER A 186 -22.83 1.37 24.23
N ASN A 187 -23.08 2.63 24.62
CA ASN A 187 -22.04 3.68 24.66
C ASN A 187 -20.84 3.34 25.57
N SER A 188 -21.02 2.46 26.57
CA SER A 188 -19.94 1.95 27.42
C SER A 188 -19.09 0.85 26.78
N THR A 189 -19.53 0.29 25.66
CA THR A 189 -18.81 -0.75 24.91
C THR A 189 -18.00 -0.11 23.79
N LYS A 190 -16.71 -0.43 23.72
CA LYS A 190 -15.81 0.02 22.66
C LYS A 190 -16.13 -0.67 21.34
N VAL A 191 -16.14 0.10 20.26
CA VAL A 191 -16.03 -0.42 18.88
C VAL A 191 -14.59 -0.20 18.45
N TYR A 192 -13.82 -1.27 18.36
CA TYR A 192 -12.43 -1.19 17.93
C TYR A 192 -12.36 -0.76 16.46
N SER A 193 -11.51 0.20 16.15
CA SER A 193 -11.45 0.82 14.83
C SER A 193 -10.09 0.58 14.19
N TYR A 194 -10.10 -0.06 13.03
CA TYR A 194 -8.91 -0.46 12.30
C TYR A 194 -8.87 0.19 10.94
N TYR A 195 -7.67 0.28 10.37
CA TYR A 195 -7.44 0.62 8.97
C TYR A 195 -6.60 -0.47 8.29
N GLN A 196 -6.89 -0.79 7.03
CA GLN A 196 -6.04 -1.65 6.20
C GLN A 196 -5.98 -1.14 4.75
N GLY A 197 -4.74 -0.97 4.25
CA GLY A 197 -4.48 -0.59 2.86
C GLY A 197 -3.03 -0.81 2.47
N CYS A 198 -2.76 -0.83 1.16
CA CYS A 198 -1.41 -0.95 0.59
C CYS A 198 -1.24 0.04 -0.56
N SER A 199 -0.01 0.47 -0.90
CA SER A 199 0.23 1.45 -1.98
C SER A 199 -0.34 2.84 -1.66
N GLU A 200 -1.21 3.37 -2.51
CA GLU A 200 -2.05 4.54 -2.20
C GLU A 200 -2.86 4.32 -0.93
N GLY A 201 -3.47 3.14 -0.76
CA GLY A 201 -4.08 2.74 0.51
C GLY A 201 -3.12 2.78 1.69
N GLY A 202 -1.82 2.58 1.47
CA GLY A 202 -0.81 2.76 2.51
C GLY A 202 -0.56 4.23 2.85
N ARG A 203 -0.54 5.12 1.85
CA ARG A 203 -0.48 6.58 2.05
C ARG A 203 -1.71 7.06 2.82
N GLU A 204 -2.89 6.67 2.39
CA GLU A 204 -4.17 6.98 3.03
C GLU A 204 -4.16 6.54 4.51
N GLY A 205 -3.66 5.33 4.81
CA GLY A 205 -3.53 4.84 6.18
C GLY A 205 -2.62 5.69 7.06
N TRP A 206 -1.46 6.12 6.53
CA TRP A 206 -0.61 7.08 7.24
C TRP A 206 -1.26 8.45 7.37
N SER A 207 -2.08 8.86 6.41
CA SER A 207 -2.79 10.15 6.43
C SER A 207 -3.79 10.16 7.58
N GLN A 208 -4.52 9.06 7.74
CA GLN A 208 -5.39 8.84 8.88
C GLN A 208 -4.62 8.82 10.20
N GLY A 209 -3.50 8.09 10.28
CA GLY A 209 -2.67 8.04 11.50
C GLY A 209 -2.11 9.41 11.92
N GLN A 210 -1.73 10.26 10.96
CA GLN A 210 -1.17 11.59 11.22
C GLN A 210 -2.24 12.65 11.54
N ARG A 211 -3.47 12.52 11.02
CA ARG A 211 -4.50 13.60 11.05
C ARG A 211 -5.77 13.25 11.82
N ALA A 212 -6.00 11.98 12.08
CA ALA A 212 -7.17 11.44 12.75
C ALA A 212 -6.78 10.24 13.62
N GLY A 213 -5.58 10.27 14.21
CA GLY A 213 -5.03 9.16 14.99
C GLY A 213 -5.92 8.73 16.15
N GLU A 214 -6.70 9.64 16.70
CA GLU A 214 -7.70 9.39 17.74
C GLU A 214 -8.87 8.49 17.27
N GLU A 215 -9.09 8.36 15.97
CA GLU A 215 -10.18 7.56 15.42
C GLU A 215 -9.83 6.06 15.30
N TYR A 216 -8.54 5.70 15.42
CA TYR A 216 -8.04 4.36 15.11
C TYR A 216 -7.27 3.73 16.28
N ASP A 217 -7.54 2.45 16.52
CA ASP A 217 -6.83 1.62 17.46
C ASP A 217 -5.67 0.85 16.80
N GLY A 218 -5.80 0.53 15.51
CA GLY A 218 -4.81 -0.25 14.76
C GLY A 218 -4.73 0.13 13.28
N LEU A 219 -3.52 0.36 12.76
CA LEU A 219 -3.25 0.64 11.36
C LEU A 219 -2.41 -0.48 10.72
N ILE A 220 -2.92 -1.05 9.64
CA ILE A 220 -2.24 -2.07 8.83
C ILE A 220 -1.86 -1.42 7.50
N ILE A 221 -0.59 -1.08 7.36
CA ILE A 221 -0.10 -0.21 6.28
C ILE A 221 0.91 -0.98 5.43
N GLY A 222 0.54 -1.27 4.18
CA GLY A 222 1.42 -1.88 3.19
C GLY A 222 2.05 -0.84 2.27
N ALA A 223 3.34 -0.97 1.96
CA ALA A 223 4.05 -0.24 0.90
C ALA A 223 3.50 1.18 0.59
N PRO A 224 3.59 2.15 1.52
CA PRO A 224 2.85 3.42 1.43
C PRO A 224 3.43 4.43 0.44
N ALA A 225 2.58 5.04 -0.39
CA ALA A 225 2.92 6.13 -1.34
C ALA A 225 3.00 7.54 -0.68
N PHE A 226 3.50 7.63 0.55
CA PHE A 226 3.48 8.84 1.38
C PHE A 226 4.39 10.02 1.01
N ARG A 227 5.46 9.81 0.24
CA ARG A 227 6.27 10.88 -0.37
C ARG A 227 5.75 11.14 -1.78
N TYR A 228 4.45 11.31 -1.92
CA TYR A 228 3.71 11.38 -3.17
C TYR A 228 4.42 12.16 -4.28
N GLY A 229 4.83 13.41 -4.01
CA GLY A 229 5.52 14.22 -5.02
C GLY A 229 6.86 13.66 -5.49
N GLN A 230 7.61 13.02 -4.59
CA GLN A 230 8.84 12.30 -4.93
C GLN A 230 8.53 11.00 -5.64
N GLN A 231 7.65 10.18 -5.07
CA GLN A 231 7.30 8.84 -5.54
C GLN A 231 6.74 8.87 -6.95
N GLN A 232 5.74 9.74 -7.21
CA GLN A 232 5.11 9.81 -8.54
C GLN A 232 6.12 10.24 -9.60
N ALA A 233 6.94 11.27 -9.33
CA ALA A 233 7.99 11.68 -10.25
C ALA A 233 9.05 10.57 -10.44
N ASN A 234 9.38 9.81 -9.39
CA ASN A 234 10.40 8.76 -9.44
C ASN A 234 10.10 7.66 -10.46
N HIS A 235 8.84 7.45 -10.85
CA HIS A 235 8.49 6.52 -11.93
C HIS A 235 9.10 6.89 -13.29
N LEU A 236 9.54 8.14 -13.48
CA LEU A 236 10.31 8.55 -14.66
C LEU A 236 11.82 8.31 -14.53
N TYR A 237 12.34 7.91 -13.36
CA TYR A 237 13.78 7.81 -13.14
C TYR A 237 14.43 6.79 -14.09
N SER A 238 13.84 5.60 -14.21
CA SER A 238 14.32 4.54 -15.11
C SER A 238 14.35 5.01 -16.57
N ASN A 239 13.30 5.69 -17.04
CA ASN A 239 13.24 6.23 -18.40
C ASN A 239 14.27 7.33 -18.65
N ILE A 240 14.55 8.15 -17.64
CA ILE A 240 15.62 9.16 -17.71
C ILE A 240 17.01 8.49 -17.70
N VAL A 241 17.19 7.36 -17.00
CA VAL A 241 18.43 6.56 -17.06
C VAL A 241 18.65 6.00 -18.46
N GLU A 242 17.66 5.32 -19.04
CA GLU A 242 17.71 4.77 -20.41
C GLU A 242 18.12 5.86 -21.41
N LYS A 243 17.41 6.99 -21.40
CA LYS A 243 17.70 8.14 -22.26
C LYS A 243 19.09 8.74 -22.00
N THR A 244 19.51 8.86 -20.75
CA THR A 244 20.80 9.50 -20.40
C THR A 244 22.00 8.64 -20.81
N LEU A 245 21.85 7.31 -20.69
CA LEU A 245 22.87 6.36 -21.12
C LEU A 245 22.77 6.04 -22.62
N ASP A 246 21.71 6.50 -23.29
CA ASP A 246 21.39 6.23 -24.69
C ASP A 246 21.38 4.71 -24.99
N TYR A 247 20.78 3.96 -24.06
CA TYR A 247 20.58 2.53 -24.19
C TYR A 247 19.18 2.18 -23.73
N TYR A 248 18.44 1.50 -24.60
CA TYR A 248 17.08 1.03 -24.39
C TYR A 248 17.13 -0.50 -24.36
N PRO A 249 17.33 -1.13 -23.18
CA PRO A 249 17.52 -2.56 -23.09
C PRO A 249 16.29 -3.31 -23.61
N PRO A 250 16.44 -4.43 -24.33
CA PRO A 250 15.35 -5.39 -24.51
C PRO A 250 14.82 -5.83 -23.14
N PRO A 251 13.50 -5.93 -22.91
CA PRO A 251 12.94 -6.37 -21.63
C PRO A 251 13.49 -7.72 -21.15
N CYS A 252 13.77 -8.64 -22.07
CA CYS A 252 14.36 -9.95 -21.74
C CYS A 252 15.77 -9.85 -21.15
N GLU A 253 16.54 -8.82 -21.54
CA GLU A 253 17.85 -8.58 -20.95
C GLU A 253 17.73 -8.13 -19.49
N LEU A 254 16.83 -7.19 -19.20
CA LEU A 254 16.58 -6.74 -17.82
C LEU A 254 16.00 -7.85 -16.95
N GLU A 255 15.11 -8.68 -17.50
CA GLU A 255 14.60 -9.89 -16.84
C GLU A 255 15.75 -10.86 -16.52
N LYS A 256 16.67 -11.08 -17.47
CA LYS A 256 17.86 -11.90 -17.22
C LYS A 256 18.75 -11.30 -16.12
N ILE A 257 18.98 -9.99 -16.13
CA ILE A 257 19.77 -9.31 -15.09
C ILE A 257 19.12 -9.49 -13.71
N MET A 258 17.80 -9.32 -13.61
CA MET A 258 17.07 -9.56 -12.36
C MET A 258 17.20 -11.03 -11.92
N ASN A 259 16.93 -11.99 -12.81
CA ASN A 259 16.97 -13.42 -12.47
C ASN A 259 18.37 -13.87 -12.02
N GLU A 260 19.43 -13.39 -12.66
CA GLU A 260 20.80 -13.67 -12.22
C GLU A 260 21.14 -12.98 -10.90
N THR A 261 20.59 -11.79 -10.64
CA THR A 261 20.71 -11.12 -9.35
C THR A 261 20.02 -11.93 -8.25
N ILE A 262 18.80 -12.41 -8.48
CA ILE A 262 18.08 -13.29 -7.55
C ILE A 262 18.89 -14.56 -7.27
N SER A 263 19.35 -15.24 -8.32
CA SER A 263 20.14 -16.47 -8.21
C SER A 263 21.45 -16.26 -7.42
N ALA A 264 22.14 -15.13 -7.64
CA ALA A 264 23.36 -14.82 -6.91
C ALA A 264 23.12 -14.46 -5.44
N CYS A 265 21.96 -13.90 -5.12
CA CYS A 265 21.66 -13.34 -3.80
C CYS A 265 20.80 -14.23 -2.91
N ASP A 266 20.07 -15.19 -3.46
CA ASP A 266 19.27 -16.19 -2.73
C ASP A 266 20.07 -16.86 -1.60
N PRO A 267 21.29 -17.40 -1.82
CA PRO A 267 22.07 -18.06 -0.76
C PRO A 267 22.51 -17.16 0.41
N LEU A 268 22.44 -15.84 0.28
CA LEU A 268 23.05 -14.90 1.23
C LEU A 268 22.35 -14.87 2.59
N ASP A 269 21.09 -15.29 2.65
CA ASP A 269 20.34 -15.40 3.90
C ASP A 269 20.51 -16.76 4.62
N GLY A 270 21.29 -17.69 4.04
CA GLY A 270 21.51 -19.03 4.59
C GLY A 270 20.48 -20.07 4.16
N ARG A 271 19.50 -19.69 3.32
CA ARG A 271 18.56 -20.55 2.61
C ARG A 271 18.80 -20.40 1.10
N ASN A 272 18.36 -21.39 0.31
CA ASN A 272 18.44 -21.34 -1.15
C ASN A 272 17.11 -21.84 -1.69
N ASP A 273 16.13 -20.94 -1.74
CA ASP A 273 14.75 -21.21 -2.09
C ASP A 273 14.23 -20.28 -3.21
N GLY A 274 15.13 -19.58 -3.89
CA GLY A 274 14.82 -18.61 -4.93
C GLY A 274 14.24 -17.31 -4.40
N VAL A 275 14.56 -16.94 -3.15
CA VAL A 275 14.02 -15.76 -2.46
C VAL A 275 15.16 -14.90 -1.94
N VAL A 276 15.16 -13.62 -2.29
CA VAL A 276 16.13 -12.64 -1.77
C VAL A 276 15.59 -12.06 -0.46
N SER A 277 15.93 -12.67 0.68
CA SER A 277 15.55 -12.14 2.01
C SER A 277 16.56 -11.14 2.60
N ARG A 278 17.71 -10.98 1.93
CA ARG A 278 18.81 -10.10 2.34
C ARG A 278 19.28 -9.23 1.17
N SER A 279 18.41 -8.33 0.70
CA SER A 279 18.78 -7.36 -0.34
C SER A 279 19.96 -6.48 0.06
N ASP A 280 20.15 -6.27 1.36
CA ASP A 280 21.29 -5.59 1.96
C ASP A 280 22.61 -6.33 1.68
N LEU A 281 22.66 -7.64 1.90
CA LEU A 281 23.85 -8.44 1.60
C LEU A 281 24.07 -8.54 0.10
N CYS A 282 22.99 -8.62 -0.68
CA CYS A 282 23.05 -8.57 -2.13
C CYS A 282 23.76 -7.28 -2.59
N GLN A 283 23.33 -6.12 -2.08
CA GLN A 283 23.96 -4.84 -2.40
C GLN A 283 25.44 -4.76 -1.97
N LEU A 284 25.80 -5.39 -0.86
CA LEU A 284 27.17 -5.36 -0.34
C LEU A 284 28.13 -6.36 -1.00
N GLN A 285 27.62 -7.49 -1.51
CA GLN A 285 28.44 -8.63 -1.91
C GLN A 285 28.34 -8.97 -3.40
N PHE A 286 27.23 -8.65 -4.06
CA PHE A 286 27.04 -8.96 -5.47
C PHE A 286 27.44 -7.78 -6.37
N ASN A 287 28.13 -8.09 -7.47
CA ASN A 287 28.51 -7.12 -8.49
C ASN A 287 27.85 -7.52 -9.81
N MET A 288 26.86 -6.75 -10.27
CA MET A 288 26.15 -7.02 -11.53
C MET A 288 27.06 -7.12 -12.76
N SER A 289 28.28 -6.57 -12.73
CA SER A 289 29.22 -6.74 -13.84
C SER A 289 29.68 -8.20 -14.03
N SER A 290 29.52 -9.06 -13.01
CA SER A 290 29.92 -10.47 -13.10
C SER A 290 29.01 -11.30 -14.01
N ILE A 291 27.84 -10.79 -14.40
CA ILE A 291 26.88 -11.51 -15.25
C ILE A 291 26.92 -11.08 -16.72
N ILE A 292 27.80 -10.12 -17.07
CA ILE A 292 28.02 -9.71 -18.46
C ILE A 292 28.44 -10.94 -19.30
N GLY A 293 27.81 -11.10 -20.46
CA GLY A 293 28.03 -12.21 -21.38
C GLY A 293 27.13 -13.43 -21.14
N GLN A 294 26.33 -13.44 -20.07
CA GLN A 294 25.35 -14.53 -19.86
C GLN A 294 24.25 -14.49 -20.91
N SER A 295 23.98 -15.63 -21.56
CA SER A 295 22.96 -15.73 -22.60
C SER A 295 21.54 -15.69 -22.03
N TYR A 296 20.63 -15.09 -22.80
CA TYR A 296 19.19 -15.11 -22.54
C TYR A 296 18.40 -15.41 -23.82
N TYR A 297 17.19 -15.92 -23.62
CA TYR A 297 16.22 -16.11 -24.69
C TYR A 297 14.81 -15.89 -24.15
N CYS A 298 14.03 -15.07 -24.84
CA CYS A 298 12.59 -14.94 -24.63
C CYS A 298 11.86 -15.19 -25.95
N ALA A 299 10.78 -15.97 -25.89
CA ALA A 299 9.94 -16.21 -27.04
C ALA A 299 9.22 -14.91 -27.46
N ALA A 300 8.81 -14.83 -28.73
CA ALA A 300 7.99 -13.73 -29.20
C ALA A 300 6.70 -13.65 -28.36
N SER A 301 6.35 -12.43 -27.95
CA SER A 301 5.18 -12.16 -27.14
C SER A 301 4.22 -11.28 -27.93
N THR A 302 2.92 -11.51 -27.82
CA THR A 302 1.91 -10.56 -28.32
C THR A 302 1.44 -9.66 -27.18
N ALA A 303 2.33 -9.32 -26.23
CA ALA A 303 1.95 -8.84 -24.90
C ALA A 303 0.89 -7.73 -24.99
N SER A 304 -0.30 -7.99 -24.44
CA SER A 304 -1.02 -7.00 -23.67
C SER A 304 -0.43 -7.12 -22.26
N SER A 305 0.19 -6.07 -21.74
CA SER A 305 0.65 -6.02 -20.35
C SER A 305 -0.39 -6.67 -19.41
N LEU A 306 -0.02 -7.74 -18.72
CA LEU A 306 -0.72 -8.23 -17.52
C LEU A 306 -0.33 -7.41 -16.29
N GLY A 307 0.08 -6.15 -16.50
CA GLY A 307 0.42 -5.22 -15.45
C GLY A 307 -0.71 -5.14 -14.44
N LEU A 308 -0.33 -5.02 -13.17
CA LEU A 308 -1.17 -4.90 -11.99
C LEU A 308 -2.08 -3.63 -12.01
N GLY A 309 -2.51 -3.15 -13.18
CA GLY A 309 -3.36 -1.98 -13.35
C GLY A 309 -2.64 -0.64 -13.17
N PHE A 310 -1.37 -0.62 -12.78
CA PHE A 310 -0.67 0.61 -12.37
C PHE A 310 0.07 1.37 -13.49
N GLY A 311 -0.04 0.92 -14.74
CA GLY A 311 0.61 1.59 -15.86
C GLY A 311 -0.19 1.43 -17.15
N LYS A 312 -0.95 2.47 -17.53
CA LYS A 312 -1.42 2.64 -18.91
C LYS A 312 -0.21 3.04 -19.78
N ARG A 313 0.76 2.15 -20.02
CA ARG A 313 1.71 2.37 -21.12
C ARG A 313 0.90 2.34 -22.42
N GLN A 314 1.27 3.15 -23.43
CA GLN A 314 0.63 3.04 -24.75
C GLN A 314 0.65 1.57 -25.18
N ALA A 315 -0.46 1.09 -25.77
CA ALA A 315 -0.75 -0.32 -26.04
C ALA A 315 0.51 -1.12 -26.39
N ALA A 316 0.82 -2.11 -25.55
CA ALA A 316 1.98 -2.96 -25.75
C ALA A 316 1.96 -3.57 -27.17
N SER A 317 3.00 -3.26 -27.93
CA SER A 317 3.24 -3.80 -29.27
C SER A 317 3.66 -5.25 -29.15
N ALA A 318 3.31 -6.08 -30.14
CA ALA A 318 3.88 -7.43 -30.23
C ALA A 318 5.42 -7.34 -30.25
N GLU A 319 6.07 -8.12 -29.40
CA GLU A 319 7.52 -8.17 -29.24
C GLU A 319 8.07 -9.38 -30.01
N PRO A 320 9.17 -9.22 -30.77
CA PRO A 320 9.82 -10.33 -31.43
C PRO A 320 10.46 -11.27 -30.41
N ALA A 321 10.89 -12.44 -30.87
CA ALA A 321 11.75 -13.29 -30.04
C ALA A 321 13.06 -12.55 -29.74
N GLN A 322 13.47 -12.54 -28.48
CA GLN A 322 14.66 -11.85 -28.01
C GLN A 322 15.74 -12.89 -27.72
N ASN A 323 16.93 -12.72 -28.30
CA ASN A 323 18.07 -13.60 -28.08
C ASN A 323 19.34 -12.76 -28.02
N GLY A 324 20.11 -12.94 -26.96
CA GLY A 324 21.31 -12.14 -26.76
C GLY A 324 22.10 -12.59 -25.55
N THR A 325 22.99 -11.71 -25.12
CA THR A 325 23.74 -11.84 -23.88
C THR A 325 23.58 -10.57 -23.09
N VAL A 326 23.63 -10.67 -21.76
CA VAL A 326 23.72 -9.49 -20.87
C VAL A 326 24.91 -8.63 -21.30
N SER A 327 24.63 -7.40 -21.71
CA SER A 327 25.58 -6.41 -22.18
C SER A 327 26.15 -5.58 -21.03
N ALA A 328 27.22 -4.84 -21.29
CA ALA A 328 27.77 -3.91 -20.31
C ALA A 328 26.83 -2.71 -20.11
N GLU A 329 26.14 -2.30 -21.17
CA GLU A 329 25.16 -1.21 -21.21
C GLU A 329 23.90 -1.56 -20.41
N GLY A 330 23.38 -2.78 -20.55
CA GLY A 330 22.24 -3.28 -19.75
C GLY A 330 22.56 -3.33 -18.27
N VAL A 331 23.76 -3.81 -17.90
CA VAL A 331 24.25 -3.76 -16.51
C VAL A 331 24.42 -2.32 -16.03
N ALA A 332 24.90 -1.40 -16.86
CA ALA A 332 25.03 0.01 -16.50
C ALA A 332 23.67 0.67 -16.23
N VAL A 333 22.65 0.39 -17.04
CA VAL A 333 21.26 0.83 -16.82
C VAL A 333 20.73 0.27 -15.49
N ALA A 334 20.79 -1.05 -15.31
CA ALA A 334 20.29 -1.73 -14.11
C ALA A 334 20.96 -1.22 -12.82
N GLN A 335 22.29 -1.09 -12.84
CA GLN A 335 23.05 -0.59 -11.69
C GLN A 335 22.69 0.87 -11.39
N LYS A 336 22.61 1.73 -12.42
CA LYS A 336 22.29 3.16 -12.24
C LYS A 336 20.89 3.35 -11.65
N ILE A 337 19.94 2.51 -12.06
CA ILE A 337 18.60 2.48 -11.49
C ILE A 337 18.66 2.11 -10.00
N VAL A 338 19.35 1.05 -9.61
CA VAL A 338 19.43 0.61 -8.20
C VAL A 338 20.14 1.64 -7.31
N ASP A 339 21.14 2.36 -7.83
CA ASP A 339 21.88 3.38 -7.07
C ASP A 339 20.98 4.54 -6.57
N GLY A 340 19.84 4.76 -7.25
CA GLY A 340 18.90 5.83 -6.99
C GLY A 340 19.31 7.19 -7.58
N LEU A 341 18.41 8.15 -7.50
CA LEU A 341 18.53 9.44 -8.15
C LEU A 341 19.53 10.37 -7.43
N PHE A 342 20.54 10.82 -8.17
CA PHE A 342 21.44 11.90 -7.77
C PHE A 342 21.36 13.06 -8.78
N ASP A 343 21.39 14.29 -8.29
CA ASP A 343 21.42 15.49 -9.11
C ASP A 343 22.82 15.74 -9.72
N SER A 344 22.98 16.77 -10.56
CA SER A 344 24.28 17.03 -11.21
C SER A 344 25.41 17.42 -10.25
N LYS A 345 25.10 17.65 -8.97
CA LYS A 345 26.07 18.00 -7.91
C LYS A 345 26.41 16.79 -7.04
N GLY A 346 25.91 15.60 -7.39
CA GLY A 346 26.13 14.38 -6.62
C GLY A 346 25.31 14.31 -5.33
N ARG A 347 24.24 15.11 -5.22
CA ARG A 347 23.35 15.11 -4.06
C ARG A 347 22.18 14.16 -4.32
N ARG A 348 21.79 13.37 -3.33
CA ARG A 348 20.71 12.40 -3.46
C ARG A 348 19.36 13.11 -3.51
N GLY A 349 18.67 12.93 -4.64
CA GLY A 349 17.32 13.41 -4.90
C GLY A 349 16.25 12.45 -4.42
N TYR A 350 16.43 11.15 -4.66
CA TYR A 350 15.54 10.13 -4.12
C TYR A 350 16.21 8.74 -4.16
N ILE A 351 15.46 7.71 -3.78
CA ILE A 351 15.89 6.31 -3.71
C ILE A 351 15.19 5.47 -4.77
N SER A 352 15.69 4.27 -5.01
CA SER A 352 15.12 3.31 -5.95
C SER A 352 14.85 1.96 -5.28
N TYR A 353 14.26 1.05 -6.03
CA TYR A 353 13.97 -0.32 -5.58
C TYR A 353 15.23 -1.12 -5.26
N GLN A 354 15.07 -2.15 -4.43
CA GLN A 354 16.16 -2.98 -3.94
C GLN A 354 16.61 -4.02 -4.98
N MET A 355 17.82 -4.56 -4.76
CA MET A 355 18.32 -5.67 -5.56
C MET A 355 17.35 -6.86 -5.55
N GLY A 356 17.09 -7.42 -6.74
CA GLY A 356 16.15 -8.52 -6.94
C GLY A 356 14.71 -8.09 -7.25
N ALA A 357 14.42 -6.78 -7.25
CA ALA A 357 13.17 -6.24 -7.77
C ALA A 357 13.15 -6.21 -9.32
N ASP A 358 11.96 -6.30 -9.90
CA ASP A 358 11.74 -6.08 -11.33
C ASP A 358 12.04 -4.64 -11.75
N PHE A 359 12.42 -4.45 -13.02
CA PHE A 359 12.65 -3.13 -13.62
C PHE A 359 11.39 -2.58 -14.33
N ASN A 360 10.23 -2.58 -13.66
CA ASN A 360 8.93 -2.29 -14.27
C ASN A 360 8.83 -0.89 -14.92
N ASP A 361 9.53 0.10 -14.37
CA ASP A 361 9.58 1.45 -14.95
C ASP A 361 10.52 1.54 -16.18
N ALA A 362 11.43 0.58 -16.37
CA ALA A 362 12.40 0.49 -17.47
C ALA A 362 11.95 -0.42 -18.64
N GLN A 363 10.64 -0.58 -18.84
CA GLN A 363 10.12 -1.35 -19.98
C GLN A 363 10.18 -0.50 -21.25
N THR A 364 11.02 -0.89 -22.20
CA THR A 364 11.18 -0.27 -23.52
C THR A 364 10.11 -0.77 -24.50
N ALA A 365 9.90 -0.05 -25.61
CA ALA A 365 8.97 -0.45 -26.66
C ALA A 365 9.72 -0.89 -27.91
N TYR A 366 9.27 -1.97 -28.55
CA TYR A 366 9.88 -2.44 -29.79
C TYR A 366 9.27 -1.74 -31.01
N ASN A 367 10.11 -1.10 -31.82
CA ASN A 367 9.71 -0.51 -33.09
C ASN A 367 9.98 -1.47 -34.25
N SER A 368 8.91 -2.12 -34.73
CA SER A 368 8.97 -3.06 -35.86
C SER A 368 9.37 -2.46 -37.21
N THR A 369 9.41 -1.13 -37.34
CA THR A 369 9.84 -0.45 -38.57
C THR A 369 11.36 -0.27 -38.60
N THR A 370 11.96 0.05 -37.45
CA THR A 370 13.41 0.25 -37.30
C THR A 370 14.15 -1.01 -36.84
N ASP A 371 13.43 -2.00 -36.32
CA ASP A 371 13.97 -3.21 -35.66
C ASP A 371 14.80 -2.86 -34.40
N GLU A 372 14.37 -1.83 -33.67
CA GLU A 372 15.08 -1.29 -32.51
C GLU A 372 14.15 -1.19 -31.29
N TRP A 373 14.74 -1.25 -30.10
CA TRP A 373 14.07 -0.90 -28.84
C TRP A 373 14.19 0.60 -28.60
N GLU A 374 13.08 1.22 -28.25
CA GLU A 374 12.94 2.66 -28.06
C GLU A 374 12.41 2.98 -26.66
N LEU A 375 12.62 4.23 -26.25
CA LEU A 375 12.07 4.77 -25.03
C LEU A 375 10.55 4.60 -24.97
N SER A 376 10.06 4.04 -23.88
CA SER A 376 8.63 4.01 -23.55
C SER A 376 8.44 4.67 -22.18
N ILE A 377 7.83 5.85 -22.18
CA ILE A 377 7.68 6.67 -20.97
C ILE A 377 6.59 6.05 -20.08
N ALA A 378 6.94 5.71 -18.84
CA ALA A 378 5.99 5.22 -17.85
C ALA A 378 4.90 6.28 -17.55
N SER A 379 3.64 5.95 -17.82
CA SER A 379 2.53 6.91 -17.63
C SER A 379 2.29 7.27 -16.18
N SER A 380 2.58 6.37 -15.23
CA SER A 380 2.51 6.66 -13.79
C SER A 380 3.28 7.93 -13.40
N GLY A 381 4.48 8.13 -13.96
CA GLY A 381 5.28 9.31 -13.72
C GLY A 381 5.07 10.44 -14.74
N GLY A 382 4.77 10.10 -15.99
CA GLY A 382 4.54 11.13 -17.00
C GLY A 382 3.20 11.85 -16.83
N GLU A 383 2.13 11.15 -16.47
CA GLU A 383 0.85 11.74 -16.08
C GLU A 383 1.01 12.66 -14.86
N TRP A 384 1.82 12.23 -13.87
CA TRP A 384 2.14 13.09 -12.73
C TRP A 384 2.68 14.45 -13.18
N VAL A 385 3.60 14.47 -14.13
CA VAL A 385 4.16 15.72 -14.67
C VAL A 385 3.11 16.47 -15.49
N SER A 386 2.45 15.85 -16.46
CA SER A 386 1.51 16.54 -17.36
C SER A 386 0.26 17.03 -16.64
N ARG A 387 -0.42 16.13 -15.91
CA ARG A 387 -1.70 16.38 -15.27
C ARG A 387 -1.55 17.12 -13.95
N PHE A 388 -0.66 16.66 -13.08
CA PHE A 388 -0.59 17.17 -11.71
C PHE A 388 0.42 18.30 -11.49
N LEU A 389 1.44 18.46 -12.34
CA LEU A 389 2.37 19.59 -12.25
C LEU A 389 2.07 20.66 -13.31
N ASP A 390 1.95 20.27 -14.58
CA ASP A 390 1.70 21.18 -15.69
C ASP A 390 0.23 21.60 -15.84
N LEU A 391 -0.70 20.90 -15.18
CA LEU A 391 -2.15 21.13 -15.25
C LEU A 391 -2.74 20.98 -16.66
N LYS A 392 -2.22 20.01 -17.41
CA LYS A 392 -2.71 19.61 -18.74
C LYS A 392 -3.49 18.31 -18.62
N ASP A 393 -4.67 18.25 -19.21
CA ASP A 393 -5.48 17.04 -19.27
C ASP A 393 -4.89 16.05 -20.30
N GLU A 394 -3.76 15.44 -19.94
CA GLU A 394 -2.96 14.54 -20.74
C GLU A 394 -2.53 13.35 -19.88
N ASP A 395 -2.72 12.13 -20.40
CA ASP A 395 -2.40 10.88 -19.69
C ASP A 395 -0.89 10.57 -19.62
N ASN A 396 -0.05 11.35 -20.33
CA ASN A 396 1.40 11.21 -20.31
C ASN A 396 2.09 12.43 -20.92
N ILE A 397 3.34 12.68 -20.53
CA ILE A 397 4.23 13.58 -21.28
C ILE A 397 4.62 12.94 -22.62
N SER A 398 4.73 13.76 -23.67
CA SER A 398 5.01 13.26 -25.02
C SER A 398 6.48 13.00 -25.32
N THR A 399 7.40 13.54 -24.52
CA THR A 399 8.85 13.42 -24.73
C THR A 399 9.62 13.67 -23.44
N LEU A 400 10.79 13.04 -23.32
CA LEU A 400 11.79 13.37 -22.30
C LEU A 400 12.90 14.29 -22.84
N GLU A 401 12.82 14.84 -24.05
CA GLU A 401 13.83 15.76 -24.59
C GLU A 401 14.12 16.91 -23.62
N GLY A 402 15.41 17.21 -23.39
CA GLY A 402 15.83 18.24 -22.41
C GLY A 402 15.63 17.90 -20.92
N VAL A 403 14.94 16.80 -20.59
CA VAL A 403 14.80 16.34 -19.19
C VAL A 403 16.11 15.73 -18.69
N THR A 404 16.56 16.17 -17.52
CA THR A 404 17.75 15.69 -16.81
C THR A 404 17.39 15.17 -15.41
N TYR A 405 18.36 14.61 -14.69
CA TYR A 405 18.20 14.29 -13.26
C TYR A 405 17.85 15.52 -12.42
N ASP A 406 18.37 16.71 -12.73
CA ASP A 406 17.99 17.95 -12.03
C ASP A 406 16.55 18.35 -12.31
N THR A 407 16.07 18.17 -13.55
CA THR A 407 14.67 18.40 -13.90
C THR A 407 13.77 17.49 -13.05
N LEU A 408 14.12 16.20 -12.95
CA LEU A 408 13.38 15.25 -12.14
C LEU A 408 13.35 15.66 -10.65
N VAL A 409 14.48 16.02 -10.07
CA VAL A 409 14.54 16.55 -8.69
C VAL A 409 13.73 17.85 -8.55
N GLY A 410 13.66 18.66 -9.61
CA GLY A 410 12.80 19.84 -9.68
C GLY A 410 11.33 19.49 -9.53
N TRP A 411 10.82 18.54 -10.33
CA TRP A 411 9.44 18.05 -10.26
C TRP A 411 9.11 17.46 -8.89
N MET A 412 10.04 16.70 -8.29
CA MET A 412 9.88 16.17 -6.93
C MET A 412 9.66 17.28 -5.89
N LYS A 413 10.44 18.37 -5.97
CA LYS A 413 10.32 19.53 -5.08
C LYS A 413 9.05 20.34 -5.31
N GLU A 414 8.66 20.47 -6.57
CA GLU A 414 7.43 21.14 -6.96
C GLU A 414 6.22 20.39 -6.40
N GLY A 415 6.14 19.08 -6.65
CA GLY A 415 5.10 18.21 -6.09
C GLY A 415 5.06 18.25 -4.57
N MET A 416 6.23 18.17 -3.93
CA MET A 416 6.34 18.28 -2.47
C MET A 416 5.79 19.59 -1.93
N THR A 417 6.05 20.71 -2.62
CA THR A 417 5.61 22.03 -2.17
C THR A 417 4.11 22.23 -2.44
N ARG A 418 3.65 21.84 -3.63
CA ARG A 418 2.27 22.04 -4.09
C ARG A 418 1.27 21.23 -3.26
N TYR A 419 1.63 20.00 -2.88
CA TYR A 419 0.73 19.07 -2.21
C TYR A 419 1.14 18.78 -0.76
N MET A 420 1.92 19.67 -0.15
CA MET A 420 2.49 19.48 1.20
C MET A 420 1.42 19.18 2.26
N ASP A 421 0.26 19.83 2.17
CA ASP A 421 -0.82 19.74 3.14
C ASP A 421 -1.92 18.75 2.75
N SER A 422 -1.81 18.09 1.60
CA SER A 422 -2.82 17.18 1.05
C SER A 422 -2.30 15.78 0.77
N LEU A 423 -1.49 15.62 -0.29
CA LEU A 423 -1.02 14.31 -0.76
C LEU A 423 0.30 13.89 -0.09
N GLN A 424 1.09 14.83 0.42
CA GLN A 424 2.31 14.51 1.17
C GLN A 424 1.97 14.06 2.60
N THR A 425 2.31 12.81 2.92
CA THR A 425 1.92 12.15 4.18
C THR A 425 3.13 11.73 5.00
N THR A 426 4.03 12.67 5.30
CA THR A 426 5.35 12.38 5.90
C THR A 426 5.54 12.97 7.29
N LEU A 427 4.48 13.42 7.97
CA LEU A 427 4.61 13.98 9.32
C LEU A 427 5.03 12.88 10.32
N PRO A 428 6.23 12.96 10.93
CA PRO A 428 6.75 11.87 11.75
C PRO A 428 6.29 11.92 13.23
N ASP A 429 5.65 13.02 13.66
CA ASP A 429 5.05 13.12 14.99
C ASP A 429 3.69 12.42 14.99
N LEU A 430 3.61 11.33 15.75
CA LEU A 430 2.41 10.49 15.88
C LEU A 430 1.90 10.48 17.33
N THR A 431 2.17 11.54 18.11
CA THR A 431 1.85 11.62 19.54
C THR A 431 0.36 11.35 19.79
N THR A 432 -0.55 12.00 19.06
CA THR A 432 -1.99 11.80 19.21
C THR A 432 -2.40 10.34 19.00
N PHE A 433 -1.89 9.68 17.96
CA PHE A 433 -2.19 8.27 17.70
C PHE A 433 -1.64 7.36 18.82
N HIS A 434 -0.38 7.58 19.22
CA HIS A 434 0.26 6.79 20.27
C HIS A 434 -0.40 6.96 21.64
N GLU A 435 -0.74 8.19 22.05
CA GLU A 435 -1.39 8.49 23.33
C GLU A 435 -2.81 7.91 23.43
N ASN A 436 -3.50 7.71 22.29
CA ASN A 436 -4.77 7.00 22.23
C ASN A 436 -4.63 5.47 22.25
N GLY A 437 -3.39 4.96 22.40
CA GLY A 437 -3.12 3.53 22.49
C GLY A 437 -3.00 2.83 21.14
N GLY A 438 -2.89 3.58 20.04
CA GLY A 438 -2.79 3.07 18.69
C GLY A 438 -1.62 2.09 18.47
N LYS A 439 -1.81 1.15 17.52
CA LYS A 439 -0.80 0.16 17.10
C LYS A 439 -0.64 0.14 15.58
N VAL A 440 0.57 -0.03 15.08
CA VAL A 440 0.88 -0.05 13.63
C VAL A 440 1.61 -1.34 13.28
N ILE A 441 1.05 -2.07 12.32
CA ILE A 441 1.75 -3.07 11.51
C ILE A 441 2.01 -2.40 10.16
N HIS A 442 3.25 -2.03 9.92
CA HIS A 442 3.71 -1.55 8.62
C HIS A 442 4.45 -2.68 7.94
N TYR A 443 4.11 -3.01 6.70
CA TYR A 443 4.84 -3.99 5.92
C TYR A 443 5.17 -3.43 4.54
N HIS A 444 6.24 -3.92 3.91
CA HIS A 444 6.63 -3.50 2.58
C HIS A 444 7.35 -4.65 1.89
N GLY A 445 6.97 -5.01 0.66
CA GLY A 445 7.74 -5.95 -0.15
C GLY A 445 9.19 -5.49 -0.26
N GLU A 446 10.14 -6.38 0.02
CA GLU A 446 11.55 -6.01 -0.07
C GLU A 446 12.00 -5.85 -1.52
N GLN A 447 11.31 -6.50 -2.46
CA GLN A 447 11.52 -6.38 -3.91
C GLN A 447 10.36 -5.64 -4.60
N ASP A 448 9.79 -4.65 -3.90
CA ASP A 448 8.82 -3.73 -4.47
C ASP A 448 9.46 -2.88 -5.59
N SER A 449 9.00 -3.11 -6.82
CA SER A 449 9.48 -2.44 -8.04
C SER A 449 8.72 -1.15 -8.37
N SER A 450 7.77 -0.75 -7.53
CA SER A 450 6.98 0.47 -7.69
C SER A 450 7.40 1.51 -6.65
N ILE A 451 7.22 1.19 -5.37
CA ILE A 451 7.56 2.07 -4.25
C ILE A 451 8.82 1.53 -3.59
N PRO A 452 9.91 2.30 -3.51
CA PRO A 452 11.13 1.82 -2.88
C PRO A 452 10.91 1.41 -1.41
N THR A 453 11.25 0.17 -1.05
CA THR A 453 11.18 -0.34 0.34
C THR A 453 11.95 0.56 1.32
N GLY A 454 13.07 1.12 0.88
CA GLY A 454 13.86 2.08 1.67
C GLY A 454 13.07 3.33 2.09
N SER A 455 11.99 3.67 1.39
CA SER A 455 11.09 4.78 1.70
C SER A 455 10.36 4.52 3.03
N SER A 456 9.92 3.28 3.25
CA SER A 456 9.33 2.83 4.52
C SER A 456 10.31 2.83 5.67
N VAL A 457 11.53 2.33 5.43
CA VAL A 457 12.58 2.35 6.46
C VAL A 457 12.94 3.77 6.85
N HIS A 458 13.11 4.67 5.88
CA HIS A 458 13.39 6.08 6.14
C HIS A 458 12.29 6.75 6.98
N TYR A 459 11.01 6.51 6.66
CA TYR A 459 9.92 7.07 7.46
C TYR A 459 9.86 6.49 8.88
N TYR A 460 10.06 5.17 9.02
CA TYR A 460 10.15 4.52 10.32
C TYR A 460 11.26 5.16 11.19
N ASP A 461 12.42 5.44 10.60
CA ASP A 461 13.51 6.15 11.27
C ASP A 461 13.19 7.61 11.58
N SER A 462 12.50 8.33 10.69
CA SER A 462 12.01 9.69 10.94
C SER A 462 11.06 9.75 12.15
N VAL A 463 10.11 8.82 12.24
CA VAL A 463 9.22 8.67 13.40
C VAL A 463 10.01 8.34 14.65
N ARG A 464 10.93 7.36 14.58
CA ARG A 464 11.79 6.96 15.72
C ARG A 464 12.55 8.15 16.29
N GLN A 465 13.20 8.93 15.43
CA GLN A 465 14.01 10.08 15.83
C GLN A 465 13.15 11.22 16.40
N THR A 466 11.95 11.43 15.85
CA THR A 466 11.03 12.49 16.28
C THR A 466 10.37 12.15 17.62
N MET A 467 9.89 10.92 17.78
CA MET A 467 9.18 10.46 18.98
C MET A 467 10.12 10.18 20.15
N TYR A 468 11.39 9.83 19.89
CA TYR A 468 12.36 9.43 20.91
C TYR A 468 13.71 10.16 20.77
N PRO A 469 13.73 11.50 20.81
CA PRO A 469 14.95 12.27 20.62
C PRO A 469 15.97 12.00 21.73
N GLY A 470 17.25 11.98 21.38
CA GLY A 470 18.36 11.83 22.34
C GLY A 470 18.60 10.41 22.86
N LYS A 471 17.81 9.41 22.46
CA LYS A 471 18.06 8.00 22.77
C LYS A 471 19.01 7.35 21.74
N SER A 472 19.69 6.27 22.14
CA SER A 472 20.46 5.46 21.21
C SER A 472 19.56 4.77 20.18
N TYR A 473 20.13 4.30 19.06
CA TYR A 473 19.38 3.61 18.01
C TYR A 473 18.59 2.41 18.56
N ASN A 474 19.22 1.53 19.35
CA ASN A 474 18.55 0.35 19.92
C ASN A 474 17.49 0.73 20.97
N ALA A 475 17.76 1.72 21.83
CA ALA A 475 16.80 2.13 22.85
C ALA A 475 15.55 2.77 22.24
N SER A 476 15.73 3.68 21.26
CA SER A 476 14.61 4.30 20.55
C SER A 476 13.82 3.30 19.70
N ASN A 477 14.49 2.31 19.09
CA ASN A 477 13.82 1.23 18.39
C ASN A 477 12.96 0.37 19.32
N ASN A 478 13.51 -0.01 20.48
CA ASN A 478 12.76 -0.83 21.45
C ASN A 478 11.48 -0.14 21.91
N GLU A 479 11.53 1.18 22.17
CA GLU A 479 10.35 1.95 22.55
C GLU A 479 9.37 2.12 21.39
N LEU A 480 9.85 2.39 20.16
CA LEU A 480 8.99 2.49 19.00
C LEU A 480 8.25 1.16 18.71
N GLN A 481 8.94 0.03 18.81
CA GLN A 481 8.38 -1.30 18.55
C GLN A 481 7.33 -1.75 19.59
N GLU A 482 7.11 -1.02 20.68
CA GLU A 482 5.98 -1.27 21.59
C GLU A 482 4.62 -0.96 20.94
N TRP A 483 4.61 -0.15 19.88
CA TRP A 483 3.38 0.26 19.21
C TRP A 483 3.49 0.40 17.69
N TYR A 484 4.67 0.61 17.10
CA TYR A 484 4.88 0.68 15.66
C TYR A 484 5.97 -0.30 15.24
N ARG A 485 5.56 -1.35 14.51
CA ARG A 485 6.45 -2.37 13.94
C ARG A 485 6.45 -2.33 12.42
N LEU A 486 7.64 -2.30 11.83
CA LEU A 486 7.87 -2.43 10.39
C LEU A 486 8.34 -3.85 10.06
N PHE A 487 7.84 -4.43 8.97
CA PHE A 487 8.21 -5.76 8.47
C PHE A 487 8.58 -5.66 6.98
N LEU A 488 9.83 -5.96 6.64
CA LEU A 488 10.23 -6.06 5.22
C LEU A 488 9.94 -7.47 4.77
N VAL A 489 9.13 -7.64 3.72
CA VAL A 489 8.61 -8.94 3.29
C VAL A 489 9.55 -9.54 2.23
N PRO A 490 10.32 -10.59 2.55
CA PRO A 490 11.27 -11.20 1.61
C PRO A 490 10.62 -11.68 0.32
N GLY A 491 11.24 -11.37 -0.81
CA GLY A 491 10.79 -11.75 -2.15
C GLY A 491 9.53 -11.06 -2.65
N ALA A 492 8.73 -10.44 -1.77
CA ALA A 492 7.47 -9.84 -2.17
C ALA A 492 7.68 -8.58 -3.03
N ALA A 493 6.82 -8.46 -4.05
CA ALA A 493 6.75 -7.33 -4.95
C ALA A 493 5.81 -6.24 -4.38
N HIS A 494 5.38 -5.32 -5.23
CA HIS A 494 4.46 -4.24 -4.84
C HIS A 494 3.11 -4.80 -4.39
N CYS A 495 2.88 -4.80 -3.07
CA CYS A 495 1.63 -5.22 -2.45
C CYS A 495 1.18 -6.66 -2.80
N ALA A 496 2.09 -7.50 -3.28
CA ALA A 496 1.77 -8.85 -3.73
C ALA A 496 2.96 -9.82 -3.60
N SER A 497 2.69 -11.12 -3.75
CA SER A 497 3.73 -12.11 -4.04
C SER A 497 4.41 -11.81 -5.38
N ASN A 498 5.65 -12.26 -5.55
CA ASN A 498 6.43 -12.04 -6.77
C ASN A 498 6.54 -13.33 -7.59
N SER A 499 6.18 -13.28 -8.87
CA SER A 499 6.33 -14.44 -9.78
C SER A 499 7.78 -14.82 -10.05
N ALA A 500 8.72 -13.88 -9.97
CA ALA A 500 10.15 -14.15 -10.11
C ALA A 500 10.74 -14.83 -8.85
N GLN A 501 10.04 -14.76 -7.71
CA GLN A 501 10.46 -15.34 -6.43
C GLN A 501 9.28 -16.10 -5.81
N PRO A 502 8.80 -17.17 -6.47
CA PRO A 502 7.48 -17.75 -6.19
C PRO A 502 7.36 -18.40 -4.81
N ASN A 503 8.48 -18.70 -4.14
CA ASN A 503 8.53 -19.21 -2.77
C ASN A 503 8.53 -18.11 -1.70
N GLY A 504 8.51 -16.83 -2.10
CA GLY A 504 8.43 -15.69 -1.19
C GLY A 504 7.07 -15.65 -0.45
N PRO A 505 7.05 -15.42 0.87
CA PRO A 505 5.82 -15.38 1.64
C PRO A 505 5.12 -14.02 1.57
N PHE A 506 3.81 -13.99 1.82
CA PHE A 506 3.04 -12.75 1.95
C PHE A 506 2.12 -12.76 3.18
N PRO A 507 2.03 -11.65 3.97
CA PRO A 507 1.32 -11.64 5.24
C PRO A 507 -0.21 -11.44 5.10
N GLN A 508 -0.93 -12.50 4.73
CA GLN A 508 -2.39 -12.47 4.55
C GLN A 508 -3.20 -12.26 5.85
N THR A 509 -2.67 -12.62 7.03
CA THR A 509 -3.45 -12.63 8.28
C THR A 509 -3.25 -11.38 9.13
N ASN A 510 -2.85 -10.25 8.53
CA ASN A 510 -2.49 -9.03 9.27
C ASN A 510 -3.62 -8.49 10.15
N PHE A 511 -4.88 -8.55 9.70
CA PHE A 511 -6.01 -8.09 10.50
C PHE A 511 -6.17 -8.88 11.80
N GLU A 512 -6.03 -10.21 11.74
CA GLU A 512 -6.08 -11.05 12.94
C GLU A 512 -4.94 -10.72 13.90
N VAL A 513 -3.72 -10.56 13.38
CA VAL A 513 -2.54 -10.20 14.18
C VAL A 513 -2.75 -8.85 14.86
N MET A 514 -3.22 -7.84 14.12
CA MET A 514 -3.53 -6.51 14.66
C MET A 514 -4.60 -6.57 15.75
N ALA A 515 -5.71 -7.28 15.49
CA ALA A 515 -6.80 -7.41 16.46
C ALA A 515 -6.33 -8.08 17.75
N ARG A 516 -5.47 -9.11 17.68
CA ARG A 516 -4.87 -9.74 18.87
C ARG A 516 -3.93 -8.78 19.62
N TRP A 517 -3.19 -7.94 18.91
CA TRP A 517 -2.32 -6.97 19.56
C TRP A 517 -3.13 -5.91 20.29
N VAL A 518 -4.11 -5.30 19.61
CA VAL A 518 -4.95 -4.22 20.16
C VAL A 518 -5.86 -4.73 21.29
N GLU A 519 -6.53 -5.87 21.10
CA GLU A 519 -7.59 -6.32 22.01
C GLU A 519 -7.08 -7.21 23.14
N GLN A 520 -5.94 -7.89 22.94
CA GLN A 520 -5.42 -8.90 23.87
C GLN A 520 -3.99 -8.61 24.35
N GLY A 521 -3.35 -7.55 23.85
CA GLY A 521 -1.97 -7.21 24.20
C GLY A 521 -0.92 -8.19 23.66
N ILE A 522 -1.27 -9.01 22.67
CA ILE A 522 -0.35 -10.00 22.11
C ILE A 522 0.52 -9.34 21.03
N VAL A 523 1.73 -8.94 21.44
CA VAL A 523 2.68 -8.23 20.58
C VAL A 523 3.29 -9.17 19.52
N PRO A 524 3.23 -8.84 18.22
CA PRO A 524 3.82 -9.67 17.16
C PRO A 524 5.36 -9.49 17.12
N GLN A 525 6.11 -10.49 17.58
CA GLN A 525 7.58 -10.49 17.49
C GLN A 525 8.08 -10.72 16.06
N THR A 526 7.37 -11.59 15.34
CA THR A 526 7.45 -11.81 13.90
C THR A 526 6.07 -11.61 13.30
N LEU A 527 6.01 -11.36 11.99
CA LEU A 527 4.75 -11.31 11.27
C LEU A 527 4.51 -12.64 10.54
N ASN A 528 3.31 -13.17 10.73
CA ASN A 528 2.87 -14.41 10.10
C ASN A 528 2.64 -14.20 8.60
N ALA A 529 3.19 -15.09 7.77
CA ALA A 529 3.02 -15.01 6.32
C ALA A 529 2.87 -16.40 5.68
N THR A 530 2.27 -16.42 4.48
CA THR A 530 1.98 -17.65 3.74
C THR A 530 2.67 -17.59 2.38
N VAL A 531 3.31 -18.67 1.95
CA VAL A 531 3.81 -18.79 0.58
C VAL A 531 2.63 -19.07 -0.36
N LEU A 532 2.39 -18.19 -1.34
CA LEU A 532 1.18 -18.24 -2.18
C LEU A 532 1.36 -18.97 -3.52
N SER A 533 2.62 -19.26 -3.89
CA SER A 533 2.99 -19.87 -5.17
C SER A 533 4.23 -20.77 -5.01
N GLY A 534 4.74 -21.31 -6.11
CA GLY A 534 5.96 -22.12 -6.10
C GLY A 534 5.81 -23.48 -5.43
N ASP A 535 6.94 -24.15 -5.24
CA ASP A 535 7.02 -25.50 -4.67
C ASP A 535 6.62 -25.53 -3.19
N ASN A 536 6.76 -24.39 -2.51
CA ASN A 536 6.45 -24.24 -1.08
C ASN A 536 5.03 -23.70 -0.82
N LYS A 537 4.15 -23.62 -1.83
CA LYS A 537 2.80 -23.07 -1.68
C LYS A 537 2.05 -23.66 -0.47
N GLY A 538 1.50 -22.78 0.36
CA GLY A 538 0.76 -23.11 1.57
C GLY A 538 1.63 -23.26 2.82
N SER A 539 2.96 -23.20 2.71
CA SER A 539 3.83 -23.14 3.87
C SER A 539 3.64 -21.82 4.62
N ASN A 540 3.81 -21.90 5.94
CA ASN A 540 3.81 -20.74 6.81
C ASN A 540 5.24 -20.30 7.08
N GLU A 541 5.48 -19.00 6.96
CA GLU A 541 6.77 -18.37 7.20
C GLU A 541 6.62 -17.22 8.20
N GLN A 542 7.74 -16.81 8.78
CA GLN A 542 7.80 -15.74 9.77
C GLN A 542 8.69 -14.61 9.24
N ILE A 543 8.19 -13.38 9.33
CA ILE A 543 8.92 -12.19 8.88
C ILE A 543 9.47 -11.47 10.11
N CYS A 544 10.77 -11.18 10.11
CA CYS A 544 11.43 -10.46 11.19
C CYS A 544 10.92 -9.00 11.27
N ALA A 545 10.69 -8.52 12.49
CA ALA A 545 10.44 -7.09 12.71
C ALA A 545 11.74 -6.30 12.46
N TRP A 546 11.65 -5.28 11.60
CA TRP A 546 12.71 -4.29 11.42
C TRP A 546 13.06 -3.67 12.77
N HIS A 547 14.32 -3.60 13.16
CA HIS A 547 15.52 -3.58 12.33
C HIS A 547 16.31 -4.90 12.31
N LEU A 548 15.71 -6.01 12.74
CA LEU A 548 16.36 -7.32 12.64
C LEU A 548 16.16 -7.89 11.23
N ARG A 549 17.20 -8.55 10.70
CA ARG A 549 17.21 -9.16 9.37
C ARG A 549 17.14 -10.68 9.47
N PRO A 550 16.51 -11.36 8.51
CA PRO A 550 16.39 -12.81 8.55
C PRO A 550 17.73 -13.48 8.23
N TYR A 551 18.01 -14.59 8.91
CA TYR A 551 19.11 -15.50 8.59
C TYR A 551 18.73 -16.92 8.98
N TRP A 552 18.84 -17.87 8.04
CA TRP A 552 18.52 -19.27 8.26
C TRP A 552 19.77 -20.09 8.61
N LYS A 553 19.69 -20.80 9.73
CA LYS A 553 20.71 -21.74 10.21
C LYS A 553 20.29 -23.18 9.88
N ASP A 554 21.20 -24.11 10.19
CA ASP A 554 20.95 -25.56 10.07
C ASP A 554 20.55 -26.01 8.66
N SER A 555 21.23 -25.44 7.65
CA SER A 555 20.94 -25.65 6.22
C SER A 555 19.52 -25.19 5.84
N GLY A 556 19.19 -23.93 6.11
CA GLY A 556 17.92 -23.32 5.68
C GLY A 556 16.70 -23.63 6.57
N LYS A 557 16.87 -24.27 7.73
CA LYS A 557 15.73 -24.82 8.51
C LYS A 557 15.27 -23.96 9.67
N THR A 558 16.19 -23.20 10.28
CA THR A 558 15.91 -22.45 11.50
C THR A 558 16.08 -20.96 11.22
N LEU A 559 14.97 -20.21 11.15
CA LEU A 559 15.03 -18.75 11.05
C LEU A 559 15.54 -18.13 12.35
N THR A 560 16.48 -17.20 12.21
CA THR A 560 16.89 -16.26 13.25
C THR A 560 16.75 -14.83 12.75
N CYS A 561 16.33 -13.91 13.62
CA CYS A 561 16.26 -12.48 13.32
C CYS A 561 17.49 -11.81 13.96
N GLU A 562 18.44 -11.38 13.13
CA GLU A 562 19.76 -10.92 13.55
C GLU A 562 19.93 -9.41 13.34
N TYR A 563 20.68 -8.77 14.24
CA TYR A 563 21.10 -7.39 14.08
C TYR A 563 22.40 -7.35 13.28
N ASP A 564 22.46 -6.52 12.25
CA ASP A 564 23.67 -6.27 11.46
C ASP A 564 23.77 -4.78 11.10
N GLN A 565 24.78 -4.09 11.64
CA GLN A 565 24.95 -2.66 11.41
C GLN A 565 25.23 -2.33 9.94
N ALA A 566 26.02 -3.15 9.24
CA ALA A 566 26.33 -2.89 7.83
C ALA A 566 25.04 -2.97 6.99
N SER A 567 24.13 -3.88 7.34
CA SER A 567 22.80 -3.96 6.75
C SER A 567 21.95 -2.72 7.03
N ILE A 568 21.94 -2.22 8.28
CA ILE A 568 21.20 -0.98 8.60
C ILE A 568 21.72 0.20 7.78
N ASP A 569 23.04 0.28 7.59
CA ASP A 569 23.67 1.36 6.83
C ASP A 569 23.22 1.36 5.35
N THR A 570 22.91 0.20 4.76
CA THR A 570 22.37 0.11 3.37
C THR A 570 20.97 0.71 3.21
N PHE A 571 20.19 0.77 4.31
CA PHE A 571 18.86 1.38 4.35
C PHE A 571 18.86 2.80 4.96
N THR A 572 20.04 3.33 5.30
CA THR A 572 20.17 4.67 5.88
C THR A 572 20.45 5.68 4.76
N TYR A 573 19.50 6.56 4.50
CA TYR A 573 19.58 7.55 3.42
C TYR A 573 19.73 8.97 3.92
N SER A 574 20.44 9.80 3.15
CA SER A 574 20.43 11.25 3.30
C SER A 574 19.91 11.89 2.01
N PHE A 575 19.04 12.89 2.13
CA PHE A 575 18.42 13.58 1.00
C PHE A 575 18.93 15.03 0.91
N ASP A 576 20.22 15.18 0.62
CA ASP A 576 20.95 16.46 0.61
C ASP A 576 20.66 17.35 -0.63
N ALA A 577 19.85 16.84 -1.57
CA ALA A 577 19.29 17.66 -2.64
C ALA A 577 18.24 18.68 -2.13
N TYR A 578 17.65 18.45 -0.94
CA TYR A 578 16.60 19.29 -0.33
C TYR A 578 17.18 20.23 0.73
N LYS A 579 16.47 21.35 0.97
CA LYS A 579 16.83 22.33 2.02
C LYS A 579 16.01 22.17 3.29
N THR A 580 14.89 21.47 3.19
CA THR A 580 14.07 21.04 4.32
C THR A 580 14.25 19.54 4.52
N PRO A 581 14.07 19.02 5.75
CA PRO A 581 14.01 17.58 5.95
C PRO A 581 12.98 16.93 5.03
N LEU A 582 13.36 15.82 4.41
CA LEU A 582 12.45 14.91 3.75
C LEU A 582 12.26 13.75 4.71
N TYR A 583 11.18 13.77 5.49
CA TYR A 583 10.88 12.76 6.50
C TYR A 583 10.39 11.48 5.90
#